data_AF-A0A3S6R6R2-F1
#
_entry.id   AF-A0A3S6R6R2-F1
#
_cell.length_a   1.000
_cell.length_b   1.000
_cell.length_c   1.000
_cell.angle_alpha   90.00
_cell.angle_beta   90.00
_cell.angle_gamma   90.00
#
_symmetry.space_group_name_H-M   'P 1'
#
loop_
_entity.id
_entity.type
_entity.pdbx_description
1 polymer ?
#
loop_
_entity_poly.entity_id
_entity_poly.type
_entity_poly.pdbx_seq_one_letter_code
_entity_poly.pdbx_strand_id
1 'polypeptide(L)'
;PSYPRSPCIRKGWVARQFAKLIIFTGFMGFIIEQYINPIVRNSKHPLKGDLLYAVERVLKLSVPNLYVWLCMFYCFFHLWLNILAELLCFGDREFYKDWWNAKSVGD
;
A
#
# COMPACT_ATOMS: atom_id res chain seq x y z
N PRO A 1 -27.34 18.48 -2.65
CA PRO A 1 -27.23 17.01 -2.47
C PRO A 1 -26.64 16.68 -1.08
N SER A 2 -27.31 15.85 -0.28
CA SER A 2 -26.87 15.52 1.08
C SER A 2 -26.10 14.21 1.06
N TYR A 3 -24.84 14.21 1.53
CA TYR A 3 -24.05 12.99 1.65
C TYR A 3 -24.60 12.09 2.77
N PRO A 4 -24.59 10.75 2.60
CA PRO A 4 -24.97 9.83 3.66
C PRO A 4 -24.04 10.01 4.87
N ARG A 5 -24.61 10.10 6.07
CA ARG A 5 -23.88 10.33 7.32
C ARG A 5 -23.96 9.11 8.22
N SER A 6 -22.86 8.79 8.88
CA SER A 6 -22.86 7.79 9.96
C SER A 6 -23.48 8.38 11.24
N PRO A 7 -24.24 7.60 12.03
CA PRO A 7 -24.95 8.12 13.21
C PRO A 7 -24.02 8.47 14.39
N CYS A 8 -22.88 7.80 14.52
CA CYS A 8 -21.91 8.04 15.59
C CYS A 8 -20.49 7.61 15.18
N ILE A 9 -19.49 8.17 15.86
CA ILE A 9 -18.07 7.80 15.68
C ILE A 9 -17.76 6.59 16.56
N ARG A 10 -17.43 5.45 15.95
CA ARG A 10 -17.04 4.22 16.65
C ARG A 10 -15.56 4.26 17.04
N LYS A 11 -15.24 4.97 18.14
CA LYS A 11 -13.87 5.17 18.63
C LYS A 11 -13.04 3.88 18.76
N GLY A 12 -13.64 2.80 19.27
CA GLY A 12 -12.95 1.50 19.39
C GLY A 12 -12.62 0.86 18.04
N TRP A 13 -13.45 1.09 17.02
CA TRP A 13 -13.17 0.64 15.66
C TRP A 13 -12.03 1.48 15.05
N VAL A 14 -12.06 2.81 15.20
CA VAL A 14 -11.00 3.73 14.76
C VAL A 14 -9.65 3.35 15.36
N ALA A 15 -9.59 3.15 16.68
CA ALA A 15 -8.36 2.78 17.37
C ALA A 15 -7.75 1.47 16.83
N ARG A 16 -8.58 0.46 16.55
CA ARG A 16 -8.12 -0.80 15.93
C ARG A 16 -7.59 -0.60 14.52
N GLN A 17 -8.25 0.22 13.69
CA GLN A 17 -7.74 0.50 12.33
C GLN A 17 -6.45 1.31 12.37
N PHE A 18 -6.34 2.25 13.29
CA PHE A 18 -5.12 3.04 13.48
C PHE A 18 -3.95 2.17 13.95
N ALA A 19 -4.19 1.22 14.86
CA ALA A 19 -3.17 0.24 15.25
C ALA A 19 -2.71 -0.61 14.05
N LYS A 20 -3.64 -1.08 13.20
CA LYS A 20 -3.29 -1.77 11.96
C LYS A 20 -2.44 -0.89 11.04
N LEU A 21 -2.78 0.39 10.90
CA LEU A 21 -2.04 1.33 10.06
C LEU A 21 -0.58 1.45 10.50
N ILE A 22 -0.33 1.57 11.81
CA ILE A 22 1.03 1.61 12.36
C ILE A 22 1.78 0.31 12.06
N ILE A 23 1.15 -0.84 12.31
CA ILE A 23 1.77 -2.16 12.07
C ILE A 23 2.15 -2.34 10.60
N PHE A 24 1.22 -2.09 9.67
CA PHE A 24 1.48 -2.23 8.25
C PHE A 24 2.51 -1.22 7.74
N THR A 25 2.52 0.01 8.27
CA THR A 25 3.54 1.02 7.94
C THR A 25 4.93 0.59 8.40
N GLY A 26 5.04 0.06 9.63
CA GLY A 26 6.29 -0.50 10.14
C GLY A 26 6.76 -1.71 9.33
N PHE A 27 5.84 -2.60 8.93
CA PHE A 27 6.13 -3.75 8.09
C PHE A 27 6.65 -3.36 6.70
N MET A 28 6.06 -2.33 6.07
CA MET A 28 6.59 -1.76 4.82
C MET A 28 8.00 -1.21 5.01
N GLY A 29 8.23 -0.45 6.08
CA GLY A 29 9.57 0.05 6.41
C GLY A 29 10.59 -1.08 6.58
N PHE A 30 10.20 -2.18 7.24
CA PHE A 30 11.03 -3.37 7.38
C PHE A 30 11.36 -4.01 6.02
N ILE A 31 10.39 -4.14 5.10
CA ILE A 31 10.64 -4.67 3.75
C ILE A 31 11.63 -3.77 3.00
N ILE A 32 11.46 -2.46 3.09
CA ILE A 32 12.34 -1.50 2.42
C ILE A 32 13.77 -1.64 2.94
N GLU A 33 13.95 -1.65 4.26
CA GLU A 33 15.28 -1.73 4.88
C GLU A 33 15.96 -3.09 4.68
N GLN A 34 15.22 -4.20 4.82
CA GLN A 34 15.81 -5.54 4.78
C GLN A 34 15.95 -6.12 3.38
N TYR A 35 15.11 -5.72 2.43
CA TYR A 35 15.10 -6.31 1.08
C TYR A 35 15.46 -5.30 -0.01
N ILE A 36 14.81 -4.13 -0.04
CA ILE A 36 15.02 -3.16 -1.12
C ILE A 36 16.40 -2.49 -1.01
N ASN A 37 16.75 -1.97 0.17
CA ASN A 37 18.02 -1.29 0.41
C ASN A 37 19.27 -2.13 0.07
N PRO A 38 19.42 -3.40 0.49
CA PRO A 38 20.60 -4.19 0.13
C PRO A 38 20.66 -4.51 -1.37
N ILE A 39 19.51 -4.73 -2.03
CA ILE A 39 19.47 -4.98 -3.48
C ILE A 39 19.92 -3.73 -4.26
N VAL A 40 19.43 -2.55 -3.86
CA VAL A 40 19.78 -1.26 -4.49
C VAL A 40 21.25 -0.90 -4.27
N ARG A 41 21.79 -1.10 -3.07
CA ARG A 41 23.22 -0.84 -2.79
C ARG A 41 24.13 -1.76 -3.62
N ASN A 42 23.77 -3.04 -3.73
CA ASN A 42 24.52 -4.02 -4.53
C ASN A 42 24.42 -3.77 -6.06
N SER A 43 23.45 -2.98 -6.52
CA SER A 43 23.24 -2.69 -7.94
C SER A 43 23.83 -1.35 -8.40
N LYS A 44 24.42 -0.53 -7.52
CA LYS A 44 25.17 0.68 -7.93
C LYS A 44 26.49 0.37 -8.66
N HIS A 45 27.01 -0.85 -8.55
CA HIS A 45 28.31 -1.26 -9.09
C HIS A 45 28.30 -1.97 -10.48
N PRO A 46 27.21 -2.59 -11.01
CA PRO A 46 27.24 -3.30 -12.29
C PRO A 46 26.50 -2.63 -13.47
N LEU A 47 26.05 -1.37 -13.39
CA LEU A 47 25.42 -0.66 -14.53
C LEU A 47 26.37 -0.42 -15.73
N LYS A 48 27.58 -1.00 -15.71
CA LYS A 48 28.61 -0.87 -16.75
C LYS A 48 28.78 -2.13 -17.62
N GLY A 49 28.07 -3.24 -17.39
CA GLY A 49 28.23 -4.43 -18.23
C GLY A 49 27.01 -5.34 -18.22
N ASP A 50 26.44 -5.55 -19.40
CA ASP A 50 25.39 -6.51 -19.76
C ASP A 50 23.93 -6.23 -19.34
N LEU A 51 23.08 -6.05 -20.36
CA LEU A 51 21.62 -5.92 -20.26
C LEU A 51 20.97 -7.08 -19.48
N LEU A 52 21.53 -8.29 -19.58
CA LEU A 52 21.06 -9.47 -18.86
C LEU A 52 21.15 -9.30 -17.34
N TYR A 53 22.24 -8.75 -16.82
CA TYR A 53 22.39 -8.49 -15.39
C TYR A 53 21.45 -7.40 -14.89
N ALA A 54 21.18 -6.38 -15.72
CA ALA A 54 20.19 -5.35 -15.39
C ALA A 54 18.79 -5.95 -15.26
N VAL A 55 18.37 -6.80 -16.21
CA VAL A 55 17.06 -7.47 -16.18
C VAL A 55 16.92 -8.40 -14.97
N GLU A 56 17.95 -9.20 -14.65
CA GLU A 56 17.94 -10.07 -13.47
C GLU A 56 17.74 -9.28 -12.17
N ARG A 57 18.39 -8.12 -12.03
CA ARG A 57 18.26 -7.26 -10.85
C ARG A 57 16.88 -6.61 -10.77
N VAL A 58 16.33 -6.14 -11.89
CA VAL A 58 14.97 -5.60 -11.94
C VAL A 58 13.95 -6.65 -11.54
N LEU A 59 14.08 -7.89 -12.03
CA LEU A 59 13.20 -9.00 -11.65
C LEU A 59 13.31 -9.36 -10.16
N LYS A 60 14.50 -9.31 -9.56
CA LYS A 60 14.67 -9.51 -8.11
C LYS A 60 14.05 -8.39 -7.29
N LEU A 61 14.01 -7.17 -7.81
CA LEU A 61 13.44 -6.01 -7.15
C LEU A 61 11.91 -5.90 -7.34
N SER A 62 11.37 -6.45 -8.42
CA SER A 62 9.95 -6.31 -8.77
C SER A 62 9.02 -6.91 -7.73
N VAL A 63 9.39 -8.06 -7.15
CA VAL A 63 8.61 -8.77 -6.13
C VAL A 63 8.46 -7.94 -4.84
N PRO A 64 9.55 -7.55 -4.13
CA PRO A 64 9.43 -6.75 -2.91
C PRO A 64 8.79 -5.38 -3.19
N ASN A 65 9.06 -4.79 -4.37
CA ASN A 65 8.41 -3.55 -4.79
C ASN A 65 6.88 -3.71 -4.91
N LEU A 66 6.41 -4.77 -5.55
CA LEU A 66 4.99 -5.06 -5.67
C LEU A 66 4.33 -5.28 -4.30
N TYR A 67 4.99 -5.99 -3.39
CA TYR A 67 4.48 -6.15 -2.01
C TYR A 67 4.36 -4.81 -1.27
N VAL A 68 5.38 -3.94 -1.33
CA VAL A 68 5.31 -2.60 -0.71
C VAL A 68 4.19 -1.78 -1.33
N TRP A 69 4.04 -1.83 -2.65
CA TRP A 69 2.97 -1.12 -3.36
C TRP A 69 1.57 -1.59 -2.93
N LEU A 70 1.33 -2.90 -2.85
CA LEU A 70 0.07 -3.45 -2.36
C LEU A 70 -0.21 -3.08 -0.90
N CYS A 71 0.82 -3.12 -0.04
CA CYS A 71 0.68 -2.70 1.35
C CYS A 71 0.34 -1.20 1.44
N MET A 72 0.96 -0.36 0.61
CA MET A 72 0.69 1.07 0.56
C MET A 72 -0.75 1.34 0.09
N PHE A 73 -1.21 0.63 -0.93
CA PHE A 73 -2.60 0.68 -1.39
C PHE A 73 -3.57 0.37 -0.25
N TYR A 74 -3.35 -0.73 0.48
CA TYR A 74 -4.19 -1.10 1.62
C TYR A 74 -4.14 -0.06 2.75
N CYS A 75 -2.94 0.41 3.12
CA CYS A 75 -2.76 1.40 4.19
C CYS A 75 -3.48 2.71 3.88
N PHE A 76 -3.40 3.17 2.64
CA PHE A 76 -3.98 4.44 2.24
C PHE A 76 -5.49 4.30 1.99
N PHE A 77 -5.88 3.48 1.00
CA PHE A 77 -7.27 3.42 0.55
C PHE A 77 -8.19 2.71 1.53
N HIS A 78 -7.71 1.65 2.19
CA HIS A 78 -8.54 0.91 3.12
C HIS A 78 -8.46 1.51 4.54
N LEU A 79 -7.26 1.61 5.12
CA LEU A 79 -7.14 2.04 6.52
C LEU A 79 -7.31 3.55 6.68
N TRP A 80 -6.49 4.36 6.01
CA TRP A 80 -6.48 5.82 6.20
C TRP A 80 -7.80 6.48 5.81
N LEU A 81 -8.32 6.18 4.61
CA LEU A 81 -9.57 6.78 4.15
C LEU A 81 -10.77 6.34 4.99
N ASN A 82 -10.85 5.08 5.45
CA ASN A 82 -11.95 4.68 6.32
C ASN A 82 -11.83 5.29 7.74
N ILE A 83 -10.63 5.51 8.25
CA ILE A 83 -10.42 6.25 9.50
C ILE A 83 -10.93 7.68 9.32
N LEU A 84 -10.53 8.35 8.24
CA LEU A 84 -10.98 9.71 7.92
C LEU A 84 -12.50 9.77 7.74
N ALA A 85 -13.09 8.79 7.05
CA ALA A 85 -14.53 8.68 6.87
C ALA A 85 -15.27 8.54 8.20
N GLU A 86 -14.79 7.70 9.10
CA GLU A 86 -15.40 7.52 10.42
C GLU A 86 -15.28 8.81 11.25
N LEU A 87 -14.16 9.53 11.18
CA LEU A 87 -13.96 10.81 11.88
C LEU A 87 -14.86 11.93 11.34
N LEU A 88 -15.11 11.95 10.04
CA LEU A 88 -16.00 12.92 9.38
C LEU A 88 -17.48 12.51 9.43
N CYS A 89 -17.80 11.36 10.03
CA CYS A 89 -19.11 10.71 9.96
C CYS A 89 -19.60 10.55 8.51
N PHE A 90 -18.68 10.31 7.57
CA PHE A 90 -18.97 10.05 6.16
C PHE A 90 -19.47 8.61 6.01
N GLY A 91 -20.70 8.47 5.50
CA GLY A 91 -21.41 7.19 5.41
C GLY A 91 -21.02 6.37 4.19
N ASP A 92 -20.58 7.01 3.12
CA ASP A 92 -20.10 6.35 1.91
C ASP A 92 -18.63 5.95 2.08
N ARG A 93 -18.33 4.65 1.97
CA ARG A 93 -17.01 4.08 2.29
C ARG A 93 -16.44 3.23 1.17
N GLU A 94 -17.03 3.30 -0.01
CA GLU A 94 -16.56 2.58 -1.19
C GLU A 94 -15.45 3.39 -1.89
N PHE A 95 -14.25 3.40 -1.29
CA PHE A 95 -13.12 4.16 -1.83
C PHE A 95 -12.43 3.49 -3.03
N TYR A 96 -12.62 2.19 -3.20
CA TYR A 96 -12.06 1.40 -4.28
C TYR A 96 -12.96 0.20 -4.57
N LYS A 97 -12.93 -0.29 -5.81
CA LYS A 97 -13.62 -1.51 -6.26
C LYS A 97 -12.64 -2.67 -6.34
N ASP A 98 -13.16 -3.86 -6.64
CA ASP A 98 -12.41 -5.11 -6.75
C ASP A 98 -11.49 -5.14 -7.98
N TRP A 99 -10.50 -4.24 -8.02
CA TRP A 99 -9.56 -4.05 -9.13
C TRP A 99 -8.70 -5.29 -9.40
N TRP A 100 -8.53 -6.17 -8.41
CA TRP A 100 -7.83 -7.45 -8.58
C TRP A 100 -8.58 -8.43 -9.49
N ASN A 101 -9.88 -8.21 -9.72
CA ASN A 101 -10.72 -8.97 -10.65
C ASN A 101 -10.97 -8.23 -11.97
N ALA A 102 -10.33 -7.08 -12.20
CA ALA A 102 -10.45 -6.33 -13.45
C ALA A 102 -9.96 -7.20 -14.62
N LYS A 103 -10.77 -7.28 -15.69
CA LYS A 103 -10.49 -8.13 -16.86
C LYS A 103 -9.79 -7.35 -17.97
N SER A 104 -9.96 -6.03 -17.97
CA SER A 104 -9.32 -5.10 -18.87
C SER A 104 -8.74 -3.92 -18.11
N VAL A 105 -7.78 -3.22 -18.72
CA VAL A 105 -7.16 -2.02 -18.14
C VAL A 105 -8.17 -0.87 -17.96
N GLY A 106 -9.35 -0.96 -18.60
CA GLY A 106 -10.40 0.06 -18.52
C GLY A 106 -11.52 -0.24 -17.51
N ASP A 107 -11.48 -1.37 -16.80
CA ASP A 107 -12.46 -1.75 -15.77
C ASP A 107 -12.08 -1.22 -14.38
#